data_AF-A0A352RXH6-F1
#
_entry.id   AF-A0A352RXH6-F1
#
_cell.length_a   1.000
_cell.length_b   1.000
_cell.length_c   1.000
_cell.angle_alpha   90.00
_cell.angle_beta   90.00
_cell.angle_gamma   90.00
#
_symmetry.space_group_name_H-M   'P 1'
#
loop_
_entity.id
_entity.type
_entity.pdbx_description
1 polymer ?
#
loop_
_entity_poly.entity_id
_entity_poly.type
_entity_poly.pdbx_seq_one_letter_code
_entity_poly.pdbx_strand_id
1 'polypeptide(L)'
;GVAIWMVTPVLPAWVVMLAWAALLLVAAVYLGAFDALGPDPRGLMRLGKGLGLLAALVGAIQIVGVASGGRNPLQPLSHLSLSAATLPPHAAETRFERVRSIAELDARIAQASAAGRPVLLDFYADWCVSCKEMEKLTFPDAKVRAQLADVVLLQADVTANNADDR
;
A
#
# COMPACT_ATOMS: atom_id res chain seq x y z
N GLY A 1 6.11 -15.53 -6.98
CA GLY A 1 5.58 -14.19 -7.34
C GLY A 1 4.07 -14.18 -7.30
N VAL A 2 3.41 -14.75 -8.32
CA VAL A 2 1.94 -14.67 -8.50
C VAL A 2 1.15 -15.19 -7.30
N ALA A 3 1.56 -16.29 -6.66
CA ALA A 3 0.86 -16.84 -5.49
C ALA A 3 0.86 -15.87 -4.28
N ILE A 4 1.97 -15.16 -4.04
CA ILE A 4 2.07 -14.14 -2.98
C ILE A 4 1.16 -12.95 -3.30
N TRP A 5 1.08 -12.58 -4.59
CA TRP A 5 0.22 -11.49 -5.05
C TRP A 5 -1.28 -11.81 -4.85
N MET A 6 -1.70 -13.03 -5.16
CA MET A 6 -3.09 -13.46 -4.98
C MET A 6 -3.55 -13.48 -3.51
N VAL A 7 -2.66 -13.80 -2.56
CA VAL A 7 -3.00 -13.87 -1.13
C VAL A 7 -2.85 -12.52 -0.40
N THR A 8 -2.38 -11.49 -1.11
CA THR A 8 -2.13 -10.15 -0.53
C THR A 8 -3.36 -9.52 0.14
N PRO A 9 -4.62 -9.67 -0.36
CA PRO A 9 -5.79 -9.10 0.30
C PRO A 9 -6.10 -9.72 1.68
N VAL A 10 -5.62 -10.95 1.93
CA VAL A 10 -5.91 -11.71 3.16
C VAL A 10 -4.83 -11.52 4.22
N LEU A 11 -3.60 -11.24 3.79
CA LEU A 11 -2.45 -11.16 4.69
C LEU A 11 -2.09 -9.72 5.01
N PRO A 12 -1.68 -9.42 6.25
CA PRO A 12 -1.20 -8.10 6.60
C PRO A 12 0.08 -7.80 5.82
N ALA A 13 0.27 -6.53 5.47
CA ALA A 13 1.28 -6.11 4.51
C ALA A 13 2.73 -6.54 4.88
N TRP A 14 3.06 -6.66 6.17
CA TRP A 14 4.38 -7.17 6.57
C TRP A 14 4.60 -8.63 6.22
N VAL A 15 3.58 -9.49 6.33
CA VAL A 15 3.68 -10.90 5.95
C VAL A 15 3.98 -11.00 4.46
N VAL A 16 3.28 -10.19 3.66
CA VAL A 16 3.48 -10.13 2.21
C VAL A 16 4.91 -9.67 1.88
N MET A 17 5.42 -8.63 2.54
CA MET A 17 6.80 -8.17 2.35
C MET A 17 7.84 -9.22 2.75
N LEU A 18 7.65 -9.93 3.88
CA LEU A 18 8.54 -11.00 4.33
C LEU A 18 8.51 -12.20 3.37
N ALA A 19 7.33 -12.56 2.83
CA ALA A 19 7.22 -13.61 1.83
C ALA A 19 7.98 -13.27 0.54
N TRP A 20 7.92 -12.02 0.08
CA TRP A 20 8.73 -11.54 -1.04
C TRP A 20 10.24 -11.52 -0.72
N ALA A 21 10.62 -11.09 0.48
CA ALA A 21 12.02 -11.12 0.91
C ALA A 21 12.58 -12.55 0.93
N ALA A 22 11.83 -13.50 1.50
CA ALA A 22 12.20 -14.91 1.52
C ALA A 22 12.34 -15.48 0.11
N LEU A 23 11.40 -15.21 -0.79
CA LEU A 23 11.46 -15.64 -2.19
C LEU A 23 12.72 -15.11 -2.89
N LEU A 24 13.04 -13.83 -2.71
CA LEU A 24 14.21 -13.19 -3.32
C LEU A 24 15.53 -13.73 -2.77
N LEU A 25 15.61 -13.98 -1.47
CA LEU A 25 16.80 -14.56 -0.84
C LEU A 25 17.03 -16.00 -1.28
N VAL A 26 15.96 -16.81 -1.35
CA VAL A 26 16.04 -18.17 -1.89
C VAL A 26 16.52 -18.14 -3.36
N ALA A 27 15.93 -17.27 -4.19
CA ALA A 27 16.37 -17.10 -5.57
C ALA A 27 17.84 -16.67 -5.66
N ALA A 28 18.31 -15.78 -4.78
CA ALA A 28 19.70 -15.36 -4.72
C ALA A 28 20.67 -16.53 -4.43
N VAL A 29 20.29 -17.41 -3.48
CA VAL A 29 21.07 -18.62 -3.18
C VAL A 29 21.13 -19.55 -4.40
N TYR A 30 19.99 -19.83 -5.04
CA TYR A 30 19.96 -20.70 -6.24
C TYR A 30 20.72 -20.13 -7.45
N LEU A 31 20.86 -18.80 -7.52
CA LEU A 31 21.66 -18.11 -8.55
C LEU A 31 23.16 -18.06 -8.24
N GLY A 32 23.59 -18.62 -7.11
CA GLY A 32 25.00 -18.66 -6.69
C GLY A 32 25.53 -17.30 -6.21
N ALA A 33 24.67 -16.44 -5.66
CA ALA A 33 25.07 -15.11 -5.15
C ALA A 33 26.24 -15.20 -4.16
N PHE A 34 26.25 -16.24 -3.32
CA PHE A 34 27.23 -16.45 -2.24
C PHE A 34 28.33 -17.46 -2.59
N ASP A 35 28.29 -18.06 -3.78
CA ASP A 35 29.26 -19.07 -4.18
C ASP A 35 30.55 -18.42 -4.69
N ALA A 36 31.70 -19.01 -4.37
CA ALA A 36 32.97 -18.57 -4.93
C ALA A 36 33.03 -18.86 -6.44
N LEU A 37 33.36 -17.85 -7.24
CA LEU A 37 33.63 -18.06 -8.66
C LEU A 37 35.02 -18.67 -8.79
N GLY A 38 35.13 -19.82 -9.47
CA GLY A 38 36.43 -20.43 -9.81
C GLY A 38 37.28 -19.54 -10.73
N PRO A 39 38.52 -19.96 -11.04
CA PRO A 39 39.49 -19.14 -11.78
C PRO A 39 39.10 -18.80 -13.22
N ASP A 40 38.21 -19.59 -13.86
CA ASP A 40 37.71 -19.28 -15.22
C ASP A 40 36.18 -19.48 -15.34
N PRO A 41 35.38 -18.55 -14.77
CA PRO A 41 33.94 -18.71 -14.70
C PRO A 41 33.27 -18.32 -16.02
N ARG A 42 32.43 -19.23 -16.54
CA ARG A 42 31.59 -19.01 -17.73
C ARG A 42 30.76 -17.73 -17.59
N GLY A 43 30.57 -16.98 -18.68
CA GLY A 43 29.85 -15.69 -18.66
C GLY A 43 28.44 -15.78 -18.05
N LEU A 44 27.72 -16.88 -18.25
CA LEU A 44 26.41 -17.12 -17.68
C LEU A 44 26.43 -17.24 -16.13
N MET A 45 27.48 -17.83 -15.54
CA MET A 45 27.63 -17.91 -14.08
C MET A 45 27.91 -16.55 -13.46
N ARG A 46 28.66 -15.68 -14.16
CA ARG A 46 28.89 -14.29 -13.73
C ARG A 46 27.59 -13.50 -13.74
N LEU A 47 26.77 -13.67 -14.79
CA LEU A 47 25.45 -13.04 -14.90
C LEU A 47 24.50 -13.54 -13.79
N GLY A 48 24.44 -14.86 -13.57
CA GLY A 48 23.64 -15.46 -12.50
C GLY A 48 24.01 -14.91 -11.13
N LYS A 49 25.32 -14.85 -10.81
CA LYS A 49 25.80 -14.27 -9.56
C LYS A 49 25.43 -12.79 -9.42
N GLY A 50 25.55 -12.00 -10.48
CA GLY A 50 25.12 -10.59 -10.48
C GLY A 50 23.63 -10.44 -10.18
N LEU A 51 22.78 -11.22 -10.86
CA LEU A 51 21.34 -11.22 -10.61
C LEU A 51 21.00 -11.70 -9.19
N GLY A 52 21.72 -12.70 -8.69
CA GLY A 52 21.56 -13.21 -7.33
C GLY A 52 21.93 -12.17 -6.27
N LEU A 53 23.03 -11.44 -6.45
CA LEU A 53 23.41 -10.36 -5.53
C LEU A 53 22.39 -9.21 -5.53
N LEU A 54 21.85 -8.85 -6.69
CA LEU A 54 20.77 -7.87 -6.77
C LEU A 54 19.50 -8.35 -6.06
N ALA A 55 19.11 -9.62 -6.26
CA ALA A 55 17.98 -10.22 -5.56
C ALA A 55 18.19 -10.24 -4.04
N ALA A 56 19.40 -10.58 -3.58
CA ALA A 56 19.75 -10.55 -2.16
C ALA A 56 19.66 -9.14 -1.57
N LEU A 57 20.15 -8.13 -2.30
CA LEU A 57 20.06 -6.73 -1.88
C LEU A 57 18.60 -6.28 -1.75
N VAL A 58 17.75 -6.56 -2.74
CA VAL A 58 16.32 -6.23 -2.66
C VAL A 58 15.64 -6.97 -1.51
N GLY A 59 15.97 -8.25 -1.28
CA GLY A 59 15.47 -9.01 -0.14
C GLY A 59 15.88 -8.40 1.21
N ALA A 60 17.13 -7.95 1.35
CA ALA A 60 17.62 -7.27 2.54
C ALA A 60 16.91 -5.92 2.77
N ILE A 61 16.75 -5.12 1.70
CA ILE A 61 16.01 -3.85 1.76
C ILE A 61 14.56 -4.08 2.21
N GLN A 62 13.90 -5.15 1.75
CA GLN A 62 12.55 -5.52 2.19
C GLN A 62 12.51 -5.80 3.70
N ILE A 63 13.49 -6.53 4.24
CA ILE A 63 13.58 -6.84 5.67
C ILE A 63 13.78 -5.54 6.48
N VAL A 64 14.70 -4.68 6.05
CA VAL A 64 14.93 -3.37 6.68
C VAL A 64 13.67 -2.53 6.64
N GLY A 65 13.00 -2.47 5.48
CA GLY A 65 11.74 -1.75 5.32
C GLY A 65 10.66 -2.22 6.29
N VAL A 66 10.45 -3.53 6.44
CA VAL A 66 9.49 -4.06 7.43
C VAL A 66 9.91 -3.70 8.85
N ALA A 67 11.19 -3.84 9.18
CA ALA A 67 11.72 -3.54 10.52
C ALA A 67 11.60 -2.05 10.88
N SER A 68 11.71 -1.16 9.90
CA SER A 68 11.57 0.29 10.08
C SER A 68 10.14 0.81 9.96
N GLY A 69 9.15 -0.07 9.69
CA GLY A 69 7.72 0.26 9.67
C GLY A 69 7.07 0.36 8.29
N GLY A 70 7.81 0.09 7.22
CA GLY A 70 7.32 0.02 5.85
C GLY A 70 6.31 -1.11 5.63
N ARG A 71 5.31 -0.84 4.78
CA ARG A 71 4.20 -1.76 4.46
C ARG A 71 3.97 -1.94 2.96
N ASN A 72 4.89 -1.48 2.11
CA ASN A 72 4.74 -1.57 0.66
C ASN A 72 5.92 -2.36 0.05
N PRO A 73 5.68 -3.56 -0.54
CA PRO A 73 6.74 -4.36 -1.16
C PRO A 73 7.44 -3.69 -2.35
N LEU A 74 6.79 -2.75 -3.04
CA LEU A 74 7.38 -2.03 -4.17
C LEU A 74 8.18 -0.80 -3.73
N GLN A 75 7.93 -0.31 -2.50
CA GLN A 75 8.56 0.88 -1.94
C GLN A 75 8.85 0.67 -0.44
N PRO A 76 9.72 -0.28 -0.08
CA PRO A 76 9.98 -0.67 1.31
C PRO A 76 10.44 0.49 2.21
N LEU A 77 11.13 1.47 1.63
CA LEU A 77 11.78 2.58 2.35
C LEU A 77 11.11 3.94 2.11
N SER A 78 9.93 4.02 1.47
CA SER A 78 9.28 5.31 1.17
C SER A 78 8.99 6.14 2.42
N HIS A 79 8.68 5.47 3.54
CA HIS A 79 8.46 6.09 4.85
C HIS A 79 9.72 6.72 5.48
N LEU A 80 10.92 6.38 4.98
CA LEU A 80 12.20 6.96 5.42
C LEU A 80 12.67 8.10 4.49
N SER A 81 11.90 8.44 3.46
CA SER A 81 12.25 9.56 2.58
C SER A 81 12.26 10.87 3.35
N LEU A 82 13.46 11.35 3.68
CA LEU A 82 13.71 12.67 4.28
C LEU A 82 13.52 13.84 3.30
N SER A 83 13.17 13.57 2.03
CA SER A 83 12.91 14.58 1.01
C SER A 83 11.43 14.64 0.64
N ALA A 84 10.70 15.51 1.34
CA ALA A 84 9.66 16.39 0.78
C ALA A 84 9.12 17.38 1.83
N ALA A 85 10.01 18.08 2.55
CA ALA A 85 9.62 19.22 3.38
C ALA A 85 9.44 20.54 2.57
N THR A 86 9.33 20.46 1.24
CA THR A 86 9.19 21.65 0.35
C THR A 86 8.19 21.46 -0.79
N LEU A 87 7.30 20.48 -0.73
CA LEU A 87 6.07 20.58 -1.53
C LEU A 87 5.17 21.64 -0.88
N PRO A 88 4.55 22.55 -1.65
CA PRO A 88 3.55 23.47 -1.12
C PRO A 88 2.53 22.67 -0.31
N PRO A 89 1.93 23.26 0.76
CA PRO A 89 1.00 22.54 1.62
C PRO A 89 0.04 21.77 0.72
N HIS A 90 0.02 20.45 0.90
CA HIS A 90 -0.77 19.52 0.10
C HIS A 90 -2.06 20.23 -0.28
N ALA A 91 -2.28 20.42 -1.58
CA ALA A 91 -3.59 20.82 -2.07
C ALA A 91 -4.58 19.97 -1.27
N ALA A 92 -5.49 20.60 -0.54
CA ALA A 92 -6.29 19.96 0.53
C ALA A 92 -6.62 18.52 0.18
N GLU A 93 -6.00 17.54 0.85
CA GLU A 93 -6.30 16.13 0.60
C GLU A 93 -7.81 15.93 0.76
N THR A 94 -8.41 15.14 -0.13
CA THR A 94 -9.79 14.69 -0.04
C THR A 94 -9.92 13.82 1.21
N ARG A 95 -10.14 14.47 2.35
CA ARG A 95 -10.16 13.82 3.65
C ARG A 95 -11.56 13.30 3.93
N PHE A 96 -11.70 11.99 3.86
CA PHE A 96 -12.90 11.31 4.30
C PHE A 96 -12.95 11.28 5.83
N GLU A 97 -14.11 11.58 6.39
CA GLU A 97 -14.40 11.40 7.80
C GLU A 97 -14.92 9.98 8.05
N ARG A 98 -14.30 9.23 8.96
CA ARG A 98 -14.74 7.86 9.25
C ARG A 98 -15.94 7.84 10.17
N VAL A 99 -16.96 7.08 9.77
CA VAL A 99 -18.15 6.76 10.56
C VAL A 99 -18.13 5.28 10.93
N ARG A 100 -18.46 4.98 12.20
CA ARG A 100 -18.35 3.61 12.75
C ARG A 100 -19.68 2.96 13.08
N SER A 101 -20.79 3.69 12.94
CA SER A 101 -22.12 3.19 13.23
C SER A 101 -23.18 3.92 12.41
N ILE A 102 -24.35 3.29 12.26
CA ILE A 102 -25.51 3.89 11.60
C ILE A 102 -25.92 5.20 12.30
N ALA A 103 -25.91 5.22 13.64
CA ALA A 103 -26.26 6.41 14.41
C ALA A 103 -25.32 7.60 14.12
N GLU A 104 -24.02 7.34 13.96
CA GLU A 104 -23.04 8.36 13.60
C GLU A 104 -23.26 8.84 12.15
N LEU A 105 -23.49 7.91 11.22
CA LEU A 105 -23.79 8.22 9.83
C LEU A 105 -25.04 9.11 9.70
N ASP A 106 -26.14 8.73 10.36
CA ASP A 106 -27.39 9.48 10.36
C ASP A 106 -27.19 10.90 10.91
N ALA A 107 -26.42 11.04 11.99
CA ALA A 107 -26.10 12.34 12.57
C ALA A 107 -25.33 13.23 11.57
N ARG A 108 -24.38 12.67 10.81
CA ARG A 108 -23.62 13.42 9.80
C ARG A 108 -24.45 13.75 8.56
N ILE A 109 -25.31 12.85 8.12
CA ILE A 109 -26.26 13.11 7.02
C ILE A 109 -27.22 14.23 7.42
N ALA A 110 -27.75 14.22 8.64
CA ALA A 110 -28.64 15.26 9.13
C ALA A 110 -27.95 16.64 9.18
N GLN A 111 -26.69 16.68 9.65
CA GLN A 111 -25.88 17.91 9.65
C GLN A 111 -25.61 18.42 8.23
N ALA A 112 -25.25 17.53 7.30
CA ALA A 112 -25.00 17.89 5.91
C ALA A 112 -26.28 18.40 5.22
N SER A 113 -27.41 17.74 5.48
CA SER A 113 -28.72 18.16 4.97
C SER A 113 -29.13 19.54 5.49
N ALA A 114 -28.95 19.81 6.79
CA ALA A 114 -29.20 21.12 7.37
C ALA A 114 -28.31 22.23 6.77
N ALA A 115 -27.09 21.87 6.36
CA ALA A 115 -26.17 22.76 5.66
C ALA A 115 -26.41 22.83 4.13
N GLY A 116 -27.37 22.08 3.59
CA GLY A 116 -27.66 22.02 2.15
C GLY A 116 -26.54 21.38 1.30
N ARG A 117 -25.69 20.55 1.92
CA ARG A 117 -24.52 19.95 1.25
C ARG A 117 -24.80 18.48 0.91
N PRO A 118 -24.44 18.01 -0.30
CA PRO A 118 -24.52 16.59 -0.65
C PRO A 118 -23.50 15.77 0.15
N VAL A 119 -23.81 14.49 0.35
CA VAL A 119 -22.95 13.52 1.05
C VAL A 119 -22.48 12.46 0.07
N LEU A 120 -21.19 12.15 0.07
CA LEU A 120 -20.63 10.95 -0.54
C LEU A 120 -20.17 10.01 0.58
N LEU A 121 -20.74 8.81 0.61
CA LEU A 121 -20.32 7.74 1.51
C LEU A 121 -19.49 6.72 0.74
N ASP A 122 -18.23 6.56 1.13
CA ASP A 122 -17.30 5.55 0.63
C ASP A 122 -17.34 4.31 1.54
N PHE A 123 -17.67 3.14 0.98
CA PHE A 123 -17.61 1.86 1.69
C PHE A 123 -16.24 1.24 1.45
N TYR A 124 -15.38 1.31 2.46
CA TYR A 124 -13.98 0.91 2.38
C TYR A 124 -13.72 -0.43 3.06
N ALA A 125 -12.79 -1.20 2.50
CA ALA A 125 -12.16 -2.30 3.22
C ALA A 125 -10.71 -2.55 2.77
N ASP A 126 -9.86 -3.02 3.67
CA ASP A 126 -8.47 -3.38 3.36
C ASP A 126 -8.36 -4.51 2.32
N TRP A 127 -9.35 -5.37 2.23
CA TRP A 127 -9.40 -6.46 1.25
C TRP A 127 -9.98 -6.02 -0.11
N CYS A 128 -10.48 -4.78 -0.22
CA CYS A 128 -11.08 -4.24 -1.44
C CYS A 128 -10.03 -3.59 -2.34
N VAL A 129 -9.65 -4.28 -3.42
CA VAL A 129 -8.66 -3.78 -4.40
C VAL A 129 -9.13 -2.48 -5.04
N SER A 130 -10.39 -2.41 -5.48
CA SER A 130 -10.96 -1.21 -6.11
C SER A 130 -10.97 0.00 -5.19
N CYS A 131 -11.21 -0.20 -3.89
CA CYS A 131 -11.19 0.88 -2.90
C CYS A 131 -9.79 1.50 -2.81
N LYS A 132 -8.75 0.65 -2.77
CA LYS A 132 -7.34 1.11 -2.76
C LYS A 132 -6.95 1.80 -4.07
N GLU A 133 -7.46 1.34 -5.20
CA GLU A 133 -7.25 2.01 -6.49
C GLU A 133 -7.88 3.41 -6.49
N MET A 134 -9.10 3.56 -5.97
CA MET A 134 -9.77 4.86 -5.86
C MET A 134 -9.00 5.82 -4.96
N GLU A 135 -8.55 5.38 -3.77
CA GLU A 135 -7.73 6.20 -2.86
C GLU A 135 -6.41 6.65 -3.48
N LYS A 136 -5.79 5.80 -4.30
CA LYS A 136 -4.47 6.08 -4.88
C LYS A 136 -4.53 6.86 -6.19
N LEU A 137 -5.56 6.64 -7.00
CA LEU A 137 -5.61 7.11 -8.39
C LEU A 137 -6.78 8.05 -8.68
N THR A 138 -7.91 7.92 -7.99
CA THR A 138 -9.14 8.66 -8.31
C THR A 138 -9.36 9.85 -7.38
N PHE A 139 -9.42 9.64 -6.07
CA PHE A 139 -9.67 10.72 -5.11
C PHE A 139 -8.59 11.81 -5.05
N PRO A 140 -7.30 11.52 -5.33
CA PRO A 140 -6.28 12.56 -5.44
C PRO A 140 -6.33 13.36 -6.75
N ASP A 141 -7.07 12.90 -7.78
CA ASP A 141 -7.14 13.58 -9.07
C ASP A 141 -7.75 14.98 -8.92
N ALA A 142 -7.12 15.97 -9.54
CA ALA A 142 -7.49 17.37 -9.39
C ALA A 142 -8.93 17.66 -9.86
N LYS A 143 -9.41 16.98 -10.91
CA LYS A 143 -10.78 17.15 -11.41
C LYS A 143 -11.79 16.57 -10.44
N VAL A 144 -11.49 15.40 -9.87
CA VAL A 144 -12.35 14.74 -8.87
C VAL A 144 -12.43 15.60 -7.61
N ARG A 145 -11.29 16.06 -7.09
CA ARG A 145 -11.23 16.96 -5.93
C ARG A 145 -12.05 18.23 -6.12
N ALA A 146 -11.97 18.85 -7.30
CA ALA A 146 -12.73 20.05 -7.60
C ALA A 146 -14.25 19.81 -7.56
N GLN A 147 -14.71 18.65 -8.04
CA GLN A 147 -16.12 18.27 -7.96
C GLN A 147 -16.57 17.91 -6.54
N LEU A 148 -15.65 17.43 -5.70
CA LEU A 148 -15.93 17.03 -4.32
C LEU A 148 -15.75 18.16 -3.30
N ALA A 149 -15.35 19.37 -3.72
CA ALA A 149 -15.03 20.47 -2.81
C ALA A 149 -16.18 20.85 -1.87
N ASP A 150 -17.43 20.81 -2.37
CA ASP A 150 -18.63 21.17 -1.59
C ASP A 150 -19.38 19.95 -1.02
N VAL A 151 -18.85 18.74 -1.23
CA VAL A 151 -19.44 17.47 -0.78
C VAL A 151 -18.92 17.11 0.61
N VAL A 152 -19.80 16.58 1.47
CA VAL A 152 -19.40 15.96 2.73
C VAL A 152 -18.92 14.54 2.45
N LEU A 153 -17.64 14.27 2.66
CA LEU A 153 -17.00 12.98 2.38
C LEU A 153 -16.97 12.13 3.64
N LEU A 154 -17.76 11.06 3.67
CA LEU A 154 -17.81 10.09 4.77
C LEU A 154 -17.27 8.74 4.30
N GLN A 155 -16.60 7.99 5.18
CA GLN A 155 -16.12 6.64 4.89
C GLN A 155 -16.55 5.66 5.97
N ALA A 156 -17.15 4.54 5.58
CA ALA A 156 -17.44 3.41 6.45
C ALA A 156 -16.38 2.32 6.22
N ASP A 157 -15.61 2.00 7.25
CA ASP A 157 -14.55 0.96 7.20
C ASP A 157 -15.13 -0.39 7.63
N VAL A 158 -15.50 -1.22 6.65
CA VAL A 158 -16.11 -2.54 6.84
C VAL A 158 -15.08 -3.68 6.79
N THR A 159 -13.81 -3.36 7.03
CA THR A 159 -12.71 -4.36 7.01
C THR A 159 -12.98 -5.51 7.98
N ALA A 160 -13.57 -5.21 9.15
CA ALA A 160 -13.84 -6.19 10.20
C ALA A 160 -15.07 -7.07 9.91
N ASN A 161 -16.02 -6.60 9.07
CA ASN A 161 -17.29 -7.27 8.79
C ASN A 161 -18.05 -7.70 10.06
N ASN A 162 -18.13 -6.79 11.02
CA ASN A 162 -18.80 -6.98 12.31
C ASN A 162 -20.31 -6.69 12.20
N ALA A 163 -21.03 -6.69 13.32
CA ALA A 163 -22.48 -6.50 13.32
C ALA A 163 -22.92 -5.09 12.88
N ASP A 164 -22.09 -4.08 13.12
CA ASP A 164 -22.34 -2.69 12.75
C ASP A 164 -22.05 -2.42 11.26
N ASP A 165 -21.40 -3.37 10.56
CA ASP A 165 -21.03 -3.29 9.15
C ASP A 165 -22.11 -3.87 8.19
N ARG A 166 -23.28 -4.27 8.72
CA ARG A 166 -24.34 -5.02 7.99
C ARG A 166 -25.64 -4.25 7.80
#